data_AF-A0A352VS57-F1
#
_entry.id   AF-A0A352VS57-F1
#
_cell.length_a   1.000
_cell.length_b   1.000
_cell.length_c   1.000
_cell.angle_alpha   90.00
_cell.angle_beta   90.00
_cell.angle_gamma   90.00
#
_symmetry.space_group_name_H-M   'P 1'
#
loop_
_entity.id
_entity.type
_entity.pdbx_description
1 polymer ?
#
loop_
_entity_poly.entity_id
_entity_poly.type
_entity_poly.pdbx_seq_one_letter_code
_entity_poly.pdbx_strand_id
1 'polypeptide(L)'
;MHDVLRKRLMRTIESLPDQHIYQALDYIEFLEAKYAQDEAVEASGLQKFAEGLEDKLRKKAVSPNTIREAFQFISAADRVLSGVRSAGKKVLTDLSQVLDSTPDDEDDAEQIEADPDQASKSVGKGAEEAS
;
A
#
# COMPACT_ATOMS: atom_id res chain seq x y z
N MET A 1 -15.11 18.10 -18.48
CA MET A 1 -16.53 17.98 -18.08
C MET A 1 -16.78 18.84 -16.84
N HIS A 2 -17.87 19.62 -16.80
CA HIS A 2 -18.25 20.42 -15.63
C HIS A 2 -19.03 19.60 -14.57
N ASP A 3 -19.03 20.02 -13.30
CA ASP A 3 -19.48 19.20 -12.17
C ASP A 3 -20.96 18.86 -12.16
N VAL A 4 -21.82 19.80 -12.57
CA VAL A 4 -23.28 19.56 -12.66
C VAL A 4 -23.58 18.41 -13.63
N LEU A 5 -22.90 18.39 -14.78
CA LEU A 5 -23.05 17.32 -15.77
C LEU A 5 -22.49 16.00 -15.25
N ARG A 6 -21.31 16.02 -14.60
CA ARG A 6 -20.75 14.83 -13.94
C ARG A 6 -21.73 14.20 -12.96
N LYS A 7 -22.28 14.99 -12.04
CA LYS A 7 -23.23 14.53 -11.02
C LYS A 7 -24.51 13.97 -11.64
N ARG A 8 -25.03 14.65 -12.66
CA ARG A 8 -26.23 14.18 -13.38
C ARG A 8 -25.96 12.86 -14.09
N LEU A 9 -24.81 12.71 -14.73
CA LEU A 9 -24.42 11.49 -15.45
C LEU A 9 -24.31 10.31 -14.49
N MET A 10 -23.57 10.46 -13.38
CA MET A 10 -23.39 9.40 -12.39
C MET A 10 -24.71 8.94 -11.78
N ARG A 11 -25.54 9.88 -11.30
CA ARG A 11 -26.87 9.56 -10.76
C ARG A 11 -27.75 8.81 -11.77
N THR A 12 -27.63 9.13 -13.06
CA THR A 12 -28.40 8.47 -14.11
C THR A 12 -27.91 7.04 -14.31
N ILE A 13 -26.59 6.84 -14.46
CA ILE A 13 -25.98 5.52 -14.64
C ILE A 13 -26.26 4.61 -13.44
N GLU A 14 -26.09 5.11 -12.21
CA GLU A 14 -26.32 4.35 -10.97
C GLU A 14 -27.78 3.93 -10.78
N SER A 15 -28.73 4.60 -11.44
CA SER A 15 -30.16 4.25 -11.38
C SER A 15 -30.57 3.17 -12.38
N LEU A 16 -29.69 2.81 -13.33
CA LEU A 16 -30.00 1.81 -14.35
C LEU A 16 -29.80 0.38 -13.82
N PRO A 17 -30.62 -0.58 -14.27
CA PRO A 17 -30.32 -1.99 -14.11
C PRO A 17 -28.99 -2.36 -14.76
N ASP A 18 -28.27 -3.34 -14.21
CA ASP A 18 -26.91 -3.73 -14.63
C ASP A 18 -26.79 -3.95 -16.15
N GLN A 19 -27.75 -4.66 -16.76
CA GLN A 19 -27.76 -4.89 -18.20
C GLN A 19 -27.76 -3.59 -19.02
N HIS A 20 -28.45 -2.55 -18.54
CA HIS A 20 -28.49 -1.25 -19.20
C HIS A 20 -27.25 -0.41 -18.91
N ILE A 21 -26.55 -0.63 -17.80
CA ILE A 21 -25.24 -0.02 -17.55
C ILE A 21 -24.23 -0.50 -18.59
N TYR A 22 -24.17 -1.81 -18.86
CA TYR A 22 -23.32 -2.37 -19.93
C TYR A 22 -23.67 -1.78 -21.29
N GLN A 23 -24.96 -1.64 -21.60
CA GLN A 23 -25.40 -1.03 -22.85
C GLN A 23 -25.03 0.46 -22.96
N ALA A 24 -25.05 1.19 -21.84
CA ALA A 24 -24.60 2.57 -21.80
C ALA A 24 -23.09 2.68 -22.03
N LEU A 25 -22.30 1.78 -21.43
CA LEU A 25 -20.87 1.67 -21.65
C LEU A 25 -20.56 1.42 -23.14
N ASP A 26 -21.21 0.44 -23.76
CA ASP A 26 -21.07 0.14 -25.20
C ASP A 26 -21.28 1.38 -26.07
N TYR A 27 -22.31 2.16 -25.75
CA TYR A 27 -22.63 3.35 -26.52
C TYR A 27 -21.57 4.45 -26.33
N ILE A 28 -21.04 4.62 -25.12
CA ILE A 28 -19.97 5.57 -24.83
C ILE A 28 -18.68 5.15 -25.55
N GLU A 29 -18.32 3.86 -25.51
CA GLU A 29 -17.16 3.32 -26.24
C GLU A 29 -17.32 3.48 -27.76
N PHE A 30 -18.52 3.27 -28.29
CA PHE A 30 -18.82 3.56 -29.69
C PHE A 30 -18.63 5.03 -30.04
N LEU A 31 -19.09 5.95 -29.18
CA LEU A 31 -18.90 7.38 -29.37
C LEU A 31 -17.42 7.76 -29.31
N GLU A 32 -16.65 7.17 -28.39
CA GLU A 32 -15.21 7.36 -28.29
C GLU A 32 -14.51 6.89 -29.56
N ALA A 33 -14.74 5.66 -30.02
CA ALA A 33 -14.15 5.11 -31.23
C ALA A 33 -14.44 5.95 -32.49
N LYS A 34 -15.59 6.64 -32.52
CA LYS A 34 -16.03 7.44 -33.67
C LYS A 34 -15.60 8.90 -33.61
N TYR A 35 -15.50 9.49 -32.41
CA TYR A 35 -15.35 10.94 -32.25
C TYR A 35 -14.12 11.36 -31.43
N ALA A 36 -13.39 10.45 -30.79
CA ALA A 36 -12.14 10.79 -30.14
C ALA A 36 -11.10 11.21 -31.21
N GLN A 37 -10.63 12.46 -31.13
CA GLN A 37 -9.65 13.01 -32.06
C GLN A 37 -8.20 12.97 -31.53
N ASP A 38 -8.01 12.70 -30.24
CA ASP A 38 -6.71 12.57 -29.57
C ASP A 38 -6.74 11.41 -28.57
N GLU A 39 -5.55 10.87 -28.25
CA GLU A 39 -5.30 9.65 -27.45
C GLU A 39 -6.30 9.46 -26.32
N ALA A 40 -6.99 8.30 -26.35
CA ALA A 40 -7.78 7.81 -25.24
C ALA A 40 -6.94 7.91 -23.96
N VAL A 41 -7.57 8.36 -22.86
CA VAL A 41 -6.92 8.36 -21.55
C VAL A 41 -6.42 6.95 -21.30
N GLU A 42 -5.10 6.74 -21.35
CA GLU A 42 -4.46 5.43 -21.23
C GLU A 42 -4.94 4.79 -19.92
N ALA A 43 -5.88 3.84 -20.05
CA ALA A 43 -6.29 3.02 -18.93
C ALA A 43 -5.04 2.30 -18.38
N SER A 44 -4.88 2.31 -17.05
CA SER A 44 -3.76 1.59 -16.42
C SER A 44 -3.76 0.12 -16.83
N GLY A 45 -2.61 -0.56 -16.84
CA GLY A 45 -2.53 -1.96 -17.28
C GLY A 45 -3.47 -2.92 -16.53
N LEU A 46 -3.75 -2.64 -15.25
CA LEU A 46 -4.71 -3.42 -14.46
C LEU A 46 -6.17 -3.14 -14.88
N GLN A 47 -6.46 -1.90 -15.27
CA GLN A 47 -7.75 -1.48 -15.79
C GLN A 47 -8.02 -2.10 -17.16
N LYS A 48 -7.05 -2.05 -18.09
CA LYS A 48 -7.13 -2.73 -19.40
C LYS A 48 -7.35 -4.25 -19.25
N PHE A 49 -6.75 -4.86 -18.22
CA PHE A 49 -6.97 -6.28 -17.91
C PHE A 49 -8.39 -6.56 -17.40
N ALA A 50 -8.89 -5.72 -16.49
CA ALA A 50 -10.24 -5.81 -15.97
C ALA A 50 -11.29 -5.66 -17.09
N GLU A 51 -11.15 -4.62 -17.92
CA GLU A 51 -11.98 -4.39 -19.10
C GLU A 51 -11.93 -5.60 -20.05
N GLY A 52 -10.74 -6.12 -20.36
CA GLY A 52 -10.58 -7.30 -21.22
C GLY A 52 -11.13 -8.61 -20.62
N LEU A 53 -11.22 -8.72 -19.30
CA LEU A 53 -11.87 -9.84 -18.62
C LEU A 53 -13.39 -9.72 -18.72
N GLU A 54 -13.93 -8.53 -18.45
CA GLU A 54 -15.35 -8.20 -18.58
C GLU A 54 -15.86 -8.48 -20.00
N ASP A 55 -15.14 -8.00 -21.01
CA ASP A 55 -15.43 -8.22 -22.42
C ASP A 55 -15.51 -9.70 -22.78
N LYS A 56 -14.59 -10.52 -22.26
CA LYS A 56 -14.57 -11.96 -22.51
C LYS A 56 -15.74 -12.68 -21.86
N LEU A 57 -16.13 -12.28 -20.65
CA LEU A 57 -17.28 -12.86 -19.97
C LEU A 57 -18.58 -12.48 -20.69
N ARG A 58 -18.69 -11.23 -21.13
CA ARG A 58 -19.83 -10.75 -21.90
C ARG A 58 -19.95 -11.44 -23.26
N LYS A 59 -18.84 -11.62 -23.99
CA LYS A 59 -18.80 -12.38 -25.26
C LYS A 59 -19.20 -13.85 -25.11
N LYS A 60 -19.03 -14.44 -23.92
CA LYS A 60 -19.47 -15.80 -23.60
C LYS A 60 -20.93 -15.89 -23.13
N ALA A 61 -21.71 -14.81 -23.29
CA ALA A 61 -23.10 -14.73 -22.86
C ALA A 61 -23.29 -15.04 -21.36
N VAL A 62 -22.29 -14.75 -20.54
CA VAL A 62 -22.43 -14.82 -19.08
C VAL A 62 -23.40 -13.73 -18.65
N SER A 63 -24.30 -14.06 -17.71
CA SER A 63 -25.30 -13.09 -17.26
C SER A 63 -24.64 -11.88 -16.60
N PRO A 64 -25.19 -10.66 -16.77
CA PRO A 64 -24.68 -9.44 -16.11
C PRO A 64 -24.47 -9.60 -14.60
N ASN A 65 -25.39 -10.30 -13.92
CA ASN A 65 -25.30 -10.55 -12.48
C ASN A 65 -24.07 -11.39 -12.11
N THR A 66 -23.77 -12.44 -12.88
CA THR A 66 -22.60 -13.30 -12.65
C THR A 66 -21.28 -12.55 -12.88
N ILE A 67 -21.25 -11.65 -13.88
CA ILE A 67 -20.09 -10.79 -14.13
C ILE A 67 -19.87 -9.86 -12.93
N ARG A 68 -20.93 -9.21 -12.46
CA ARG A 68 -20.88 -8.35 -11.27
C ARG A 68 -20.39 -9.09 -10.02
N GLU A 69 -20.92 -10.28 -9.74
CA GLU A 69 -20.50 -11.10 -8.61
C GLU A 69 -19.00 -11.44 -8.67
N ALA A 70 -18.49 -11.81 -9.85
CA ALA A 70 -17.07 -12.07 -10.05
C ALA A 70 -16.21 -10.82 -9.80
N PHE A 71 -16.64 -9.65 -10.27
CA PHE A 71 -15.93 -8.40 -10.03
C PHE A 71 -15.96 -7.98 -8.56
N GLN A 72 -17.07 -8.21 -7.85
CA GLN A 72 -17.13 -7.98 -6.40
C GLN A 72 -16.16 -8.89 -5.64
N PHE A 73 -16.04 -10.15 -6.04
CA PHE A 73 -15.06 -11.07 -5.48
C PHE A 73 -13.61 -10.63 -5.76
N ILE A 74 -13.30 -10.22 -7.00
CA ILE A 74 -11.97 -9.69 -7.36
C ILE A 74 -11.64 -8.42 -6.56
N SER A 75 -12.60 -7.51 -6.42
CA SER A 75 -12.44 -6.29 -5.63
C SER A 75 -12.20 -6.58 -4.14
N ALA A 76 -12.86 -7.61 -3.60
CA ALA A 76 -12.63 -8.05 -2.23
C ALA A 76 -11.22 -8.65 -2.05
N ALA A 77 -10.76 -9.45 -3.02
CA ALA A 77 -9.41 -10.00 -3.02
C ALA A 77 -8.33 -8.90 -3.11
N ASP A 78 -8.53 -7.88 -3.96
CA ASP A 78 -7.61 -6.76 -4.09
C ASP A 78 -7.51 -5.95 -2.78
N ARG A 79 -8.62 -5.75 -2.07
CA ARG A 79 -8.61 -5.10 -0.74
C ARG A 79 -7.76 -5.88 0.28
N VAL A 80 -7.87 -7.20 0.32
CA VAL A 80 -7.05 -8.04 1.23
C VAL A 80 -5.57 -7.93 0.87
N LEU A 81 -5.23 -8.00 -0.42
CA LEU A 81 -3.87 -7.88 -0.91
C LEU A 81 -3.28 -6.48 -0.65
N SER A 82 -4.10 -5.42 -0.79
CA SER A 82 -3.71 -4.05 -0.45
C SER A 82 -3.43 -3.89 1.05
N GLY A 83 -4.22 -4.56 1.90
CA GLY A 83 -4.02 -4.63 3.35
C GLY A 83 -2.68 -5.26 3.71
N VAL A 84 -2.36 -6.42 3.12
CA VAL A 84 -1.08 -7.12 3.35
C VAL A 84 0.11 -6.28 2.86
N ARG A 85 0.00 -5.64 1.69
CA ARG A 85 1.04 -4.73 1.18
C ARG A 85 1.23 -3.52 2.08
N SER A 86 0.16 -2.93 2.61
CA SER A 86 0.25 -1.78 3.52
C SER A 86 0.91 -2.15 4.84
N ALA A 87 0.58 -3.32 5.40
CA ALA A 87 1.23 -3.85 6.60
C ALA A 87 2.70 -4.17 6.37
N GLY A 88 3.05 -4.79 5.23
CA GLY A 88 4.44 -5.05 4.85
C GLY A 88 5.26 -3.78 4.66
N LYS A 89 4.70 -2.74 4.04
CA LYS A 89 5.35 -1.42 3.95
C LYS A 89 5.59 -0.81 5.32
N LYS A 90 4.62 -0.91 6.24
CA LYS A 90 4.75 -0.38 7.60
C LYS A 90 5.89 -1.08 8.37
N VAL A 91 5.98 -2.40 8.30
CA VAL A 91 7.09 -3.15 8.93
C VAL A 91 8.44 -2.76 8.33
N LEU A 92 8.51 -2.54 7.01
CA LEU A 92 9.75 -2.08 6.37
C LEU A 92 10.12 -0.66 6.79
N THR A 93 9.13 0.25 6.91
CA THR A 93 9.34 1.62 7.41
C THR A 93 9.77 1.63 8.87
N ASP A 94 9.16 0.79 9.72
CA ASP A 94 9.54 0.65 11.12
C ASP A 94 10.97 0.08 11.23
N LEU A 95 11.34 -0.88 10.37
CA LEU A 95 12.69 -1.43 10.32
C LEU A 95 13.73 -0.43 9.80
N SER A 96 13.41 0.34 8.75
CA SER A 96 14.31 1.39 8.25
C SER A 96 14.49 2.51 9.28
N GLN A 97 13.43 2.85 10.02
CA GLN A 97 13.51 3.83 11.09
C GLN A 97 14.38 3.33 12.26
N VAL A 98 14.32 2.04 12.58
CA VAL A 98 15.22 1.42 13.57
C VAL A 98 16.67 1.39 13.07
N LEU A 99 16.91 1.11 11.79
CA LEU A 99 18.26 1.17 11.20
C LEU A 99 18.83 2.60 11.19
N ASP A 100 18.01 3.60 10.87
CA ASP A 100 18.38 5.03 10.91
C ASP A 100 18.49 5.58 12.36
N SER A 101 18.01 4.84 13.37
CA SER A 101 18.09 5.23 14.79
C SER A 101 19.31 4.66 15.50
N THR A 102 20.23 4.00 14.79
CA THR A 102 21.55 3.70 15.34
C THR A 102 22.31 5.03 15.41
N PRO A 103 22.67 5.56 16.58
CA PRO A 103 23.60 6.66 16.64
C PRO A 103 24.92 6.19 16.03
N ASP A 104 25.53 7.02 15.19
CA ASP A 104 26.93 6.89 14.84
C ASP A 104 27.74 6.89 16.15
N ASP A 105 28.12 5.71 16.64
CA ASP A 105 29.14 5.54 17.68
C ASP A 105 30.51 5.83 17.04
N GLU A 106 30.72 7.09 16.64
CA GLU A 106 32.05 7.66 16.43
C GLU A 106 32.36 8.61 17.60
N ASP A 107 33.59 8.49 18.12
CA ASP A 107 34.20 9.22 19.24
C ASP A 107 33.79 8.84 20.68
N ASP A 108 34.35 7.73 21.16
CA ASP A 108 34.95 7.67 22.49
C ASP A 108 36.19 6.76 22.46
N ALA A 109 37.17 7.18 21.66
CA ALA A 109 38.52 6.63 21.67
C ALA A 109 39.49 7.66 22.27
N GLU A 110 39.31 8.09 23.52
CA GLU A 110 40.37 8.76 24.26
C GLU A 110 40.52 8.27 25.71
N GLN A 111 41.68 7.64 25.92
CA GLN A 111 42.53 7.71 27.11
C GLN A 111 42.12 6.91 28.35
N ILE A 112 42.49 5.63 28.29
CA ILE A 112 42.88 4.84 29.48
C ILE A 112 44.26 5.35 29.91
N GLU A 113 44.33 6.40 30.74
CA GLU A 113 45.56 6.78 31.45
C GLU A 113 45.42 6.41 32.93
N ALA A 114 46.31 5.54 33.39
CA ALA A 114 46.33 4.99 34.74
C ALA A 114 46.90 6.02 35.74
N ASP A 115 46.15 6.30 36.81
CA ASP A 115 46.66 7.05 37.98
C ASP A 115 46.79 6.12 39.20
N PRO A 116 48.02 5.80 39.67
CA PRO A 116 48.24 4.89 40.78
C PRO A 116 48.75 5.63 42.03
N ASP A 117 47.93 6.43 42.74
CA ASP A 117 48.40 6.97 44.04
C ASP A 117 47.33 7.40 45.07
N GLN A 118 46.34 6.55 45.36
CA GLN A 118 45.36 6.82 46.44
C GLN A 118 45.06 5.60 47.33
N ALA A 119 46.02 4.69 47.52
CA ALA A 119 45.87 3.55 48.42
C ALA A 119 47.00 3.49 49.46
N SER A 120 47.24 4.58 50.17
CA SER A 120 47.97 4.49 51.44
C SER A 120 47.37 5.42 52.50
N LYS A 121 47.16 4.82 53.69
CA LYS A 121 46.64 5.39 54.96
C LYS A 121 45.12 5.45 55.13
N SER A 122 44.55 4.37 55.68
CA SER A 122 43.97 4.46 57.02
C SER A 122 43.66 3.09 57.63
N VAL A 123 44.29 2.87 58.79
CA VAL A 123 43.78 2.10 59.95
C VAL A 123 43.82 0.57 59.86
N GLY A 124 44.89 0.01 60.41
CA GLY A 124 44.88 -1.33 60.99
C GLY A 124 44.26 -1.34 62.38
N LYS A 125 43.69 -2.49 62.79
CA LYS A 125 43.70 -3.00 64.18
C LYS A 125 43.16 -4.45 64.26
N GLY A 126 43.91 -5.32 64.95
CA GLY A 126 43.47 -6.60 65.54
C GLY A 126 43.89 -7.83 64.72
N ALA A 127 44.97 -8.54 65.07
CA ALA A 127 45.03 -9.66 66.05
C ALA A 127 44.37 -10.93 65.47
N GLU A 128 44.90 -12.16 65.54
CA GLU A 128 45.81 -12.80 66.48
C GLU A 128 46.23 -14.17 65.87
N GLU A 129 47.45 -14.60 66.17
CA GLU A 129 47.99 -15.95 66.33
C GLU A 129 47.22 -17.19 65.80
N ALA A 130 47.91 -18.04 65.01
CA ALA A 130 48.03 -19.48 65.31
C ALA A 130 49.00 -20.20 64.34
N SER A 131 50.01 -20.86 64.96
CA SER A 131 50.87 -21.96 64.48
C SER A 131 52.04 -21.64 63.55
#